data_AF-A0A1F5B0R1-F1
#
_entry.id   AF-A0A1F5B0R1-F1
#
_cell.length_a   1.000
_cell.length_b   1.000
_cell.length_c   1.000
_cell.angle_alpha   90.00
_cell.angle_beta   90.00
_cell.angle_gamma   90.00
#
_symmetry.space_group_name_H-M   'P 1'
#
loop_
_entity.id
_entity.type
_entity.pdbx_description
1 polymer ?
#
loop_
_entity_poly.entity_id
_entity_poly.type
_entity_poly.pdbx_seq_one_letter_code
_entity_poly.pdbx_strand_id
1 'polypeptide(L)'
;MSLEKIIERIISDAEAEAGRIIASSREKAGGLVREAEREASERSAAFLQEAEREASFRANQIMAQARLEKKIALLRERRDLLEKVLRKAFDQAAPKGIRLKRQVVAREGMKEEDFDRERLLEELRPRFERDIVEALKI
;
A
#
# COMPACT_ATOMS: atom_id res chain seq x y z
N MET A 1 62.34 61.06 -25.30
CA MET A 1 62.25 59.62 -24.94
C MET A 1 62.26 58.81 -26.23
N SER A 2 63.00 57.70 -26.32
CA SER A 2 63.05 56.85 -27.53
C SER A 2 61.69 56.17 -27.78
N LEU A 3 61.31 56.05 -29.05
CA LEU A 3 60.08 55.38 -29.50
C LEU A 3 59.96 53.94 -28.96
N GLU A 4 61.10 53.28 -28.79
CA GLU A 4 61.21 51.90 -28.28
C GLU A 4 60.65 51.75 -26.86
N LYS A 5 60.90 52.73 -25.98
CA LYS A 5 60.38 52.71 -24.59
C LYS A 5 58.86 52.86 -24.54
N ILE A 6 58.26 53.52 -25.52
CA ILE A 6 56.80 53.64 -25.60
C ILE A 6 56.19 52.30 -26.05
N ILE A 7 56.82 51.63 -27.02
CA ILE A 7 56.39 50.32 -27.51
C ILE A 7 56.50 49.25 -26.40
N GLU A 8 57.63 49.19 -25.69
CA GLU A 8 57.81 48.26 -24.55
C GLU A 8 56.74 48.45 -23.48
N ARG A 9 56.40 49.71 -23.16
CA ARG A 9 55.38 50.00 -22.16
C ARG A 9 53.98 49.59 -22.61
N ILE A 10 53.63 49.80 -23.87
CA ILE A 10 52.36 49.34 -24.46
C ILE A 10 52.26 47.81 -24.41
N ILE A 11 53.34 47.09 -24.76
CA ILE A 11 53.37 45.63 -24.71
C ILE A 11 53.21 45.14 -23.26
N SER A 12 53.98 45.70 -22.32
CA SER A 12 53.90 45.34 -20.90
C SER A 12 52.51 45.61 -20.32
N ASP A 13 51.88 46.73 -20.67
CA ASP A 13 50.54 47.07 -20.21
C ASP A 13 49.50 46.10 -20.81
N ALA A 14 49.62 45.75 -22.09
CA ALA A 14 48.74 44.79 -22.76
C ALA A 14 48.87 43.37 -22.19
N GLU A 15 50.08 42.92 -21.88
CA GLU A 15 50.33 41.62 -21.24
C GLU A 15 49.74 41.58 -19.82
N ALA A 16 49.90 42.66 -19.04
CA ALA A 16 49.32 42.77 -17.71
C ALA A 16 47.79 42.77 -17.75
N GLU A 17 47.18 43.47 -18.70
CA GLU A 17 45.73 43.50 -18.91
C GLU A 17 45.21 42.11 -19.32
N ALA A 18 45.88 41.44 -20.27
CA ALA A 18 45.53 40.09 -20.70
C ALA A 18 45.65 39.08 -19.55
N GLY A 19 46.71 39.18 -18.74
CA GLY A 19 46.89 38.35 -17.55
C GLY A 19 45.75 38.54 -16.53
N ARG A 20 45.34 39.80 -16.27
CA ARG A 20 44.21 40.11 -15.39
C ARG A 20 42.90 39.52 -15.92
N ILE A 21 42.64 39.67 -17.21
CA ILE A 21 41.44 39.12 -17.85
C ILE A 21 41.41 37.59 -17.69
N ILE A 22 42.49 36.89 -18.05
CA ILE A 22 42.59 35.43 -17.95
C ILE A 22 42.40 34.95 -16.50
N ALA A 23 43.04 35.62 -15.54
CA ALA A 23 42.90 35.28 -14.13
C ALA A 23 41.45 35.42 -13.66
N SER A 24 40.80 36.54 -13.98
CA SER A 24 39.40 36.79 -13.63
C SER A 24 38.43 35.80 -14.30
N SER A 25 38.70 35.42 -15.55
CA SER A 25 37.91 34.42 -16.28
C SER A 25 38.05 33.04 -15.67
N ARG A 26 39.27 32.65 -15.24
CA ARG A 26 39.50 31.37 -14.55
C ARG A 26 38.81 31.33 -13.19
N GLU A 27 38.87 32.42 -12.43
CA GLU A 27 38.18 32.52 -11.14
C GLU A 27 36.66 32.38 -11.31
N LYS A 28 36.07 33.11 -12.27
CA LYS A 28 34.64 33.01 -12.60
C LYS A 28 34.25 31.61 -13.05
N ALA A 29 35.06 30.98 -13.92
CA ALA A 29 34.82 29.61 -14.37
C ALA A 29 34.88 28.61 -13.20
N GLY A 30 35.86 28.77 -12.29
CA GLY A 30 35.96 27.95 -11.08
C GLY A 30 34.76 28.14 -10.14
N GLY A 31 34.27 29.37 -10.00
CA GLY A 31 33.06 29.69 -9.25
C GLY A 31 31.83 28.98 -9.82
N LEU A 32 31.62 29.07 -11.14
CA LEU A 32 30.50 28.42 -11.83
C LEU A 32 30.52 26.90 -11.68
N VAL A 33 31.70 26.27 -11.77
CA VAL A 33 31.82 24.82 -11.58
C VAL A 33 31.44 24.42 -10.16
N ARG A 34 31.95 25.14 -9.14
CA ARG A 34 31.62 24.83 -7.73
C ARG A 34 30.14 25.03 -7.42
N GLU A 35 29.53 26.08 -7.98
CA GLU A 35 28.10 26.34 -7.81
C GLU A 35 27.26 25.24 -8.48
N ALA A 36 27.61 24.86 -9.71
CA ALA A 36 26.97 23.76 -10.42
C ALA A 36 27.12 22.42 -9.68
N GLU A 37 28.30 22.12 -9.14
CA GLU A 37 28.55 20.91 -8.33
C GLU A 37 27.69 20.91 -7.06
N ARG A 38 27.60 22.06 -6.38
CA ARG A 38 26.79 22.21 -5.18
C ARG A 38 25.31 22.02 -5.48
N GLU A 39 24.79 22.69 -6.50
CA GLU A 39 23.40 22.53 -6.92
C GLU A 39 23.09 21.08 -7.33
N ALA A 40 23.99 20.44 -8.08
CA ALA A 40 23.83 19.05 -8.48
C ALA A 40 23.78 18.12 -7.26
N SER A 41 24.65 18.35 -6.27
CA SER A 41 24.66 17.59 -5.02
C SER A 41 23.38 17.78 -4.22
N GLU A 42 22.90 19.03 -4.08
CA GLU A 42 21.67 19.34 -3.35
C GLU A 42 20.45 18.70 -4.02
N ARG A 43 20.34 18.80 -5.35
CA ARG A 43 19.26 18.16 -6.13
C ARG A 43 19.32 16.64 -6.05
N SER A 44 20.51 16.05 -6.11
CA SER A 44 20.69 14.61 -5.98
C SER A 44 20.26 14.11 -4.60
N ALA A 45 20.63 14.84 -3.55
CA ALA A 45 20.23 14.49 -2.18
C ALA A 45 18.71 14.58 -2.00
N ALA A 46 18.08 15.63 -2.53
CA ALA A 46 16.62 15.78 -2.50
C ALA A 46 15.91 14.64 -3.25
N PHE A 47 16.40 14.30 -4.45
CA PHE A 47 15.85 13.21 -5.25
C PHE A 47 15.97 11.85 -4.54
N LEU A 48 17.12 11.56 -3.93
CA LEU A 48 17.31 10.33 -3.16
C LEU A 48 16.36 10.25 -1.98
N GLN A 49 16.20 11.35 -1.22
CA GLN A 49 15.28 11.39 -0.09
C GLN A 49 13.82 11.17 -0.51
N GLU A 50 13.41 11.76 -1.63
CA GLU A 50 12.06 11.57 -2.18
C GLU A 50 11.84 10.12 -2.66
N ALA A 51 12.82 9.56 -3.38
CA ALA A 51 12.79 8.17 -3.83
C ALA A 51 12.72 7.18 -2.66
N GLU A 52 13.47 7.41 -1.58
CA GLU A 52 13.40 6.59 -0.36
C GLU A 52 12.02 6.66 0.31
N ARG A 53 11.45 7.87 0.40
CA ARG A 53 10.10 8.06 0.96
C ARG A 53 9.06 7.33 0.12
N GLU A 54 9.09 7.47 -1.21
CA GLU A 54 8.18 6.73 -2.09
C GLU A 54 8.36 5.21 -1.97
N ALA A 55 9.60 4.72 -1.96
CA ALA A 55 9.89 3.30 -1.84
C ALA A 55 9.33 2.74 -0.52
N SER A 56 9.54 3.44 0.59
CA SER A 56 9.00 3.04 1.90
C SER A 56 7.47 3.06 1.93
N PHE A 57 6.83 4.05 1.31
CA PHE A 57 5.38 4.13 1.19
C PHE A 57 4.82 2.95 0.38
N ARG A 58 5.40 2.67 -0.80
CA ARG A 58 5.00 1.54 -1.65
C ARG A 58 5.19 0.20 -0.94
N ALA A 59 6.31 0.02 -0.24
CA ALA A 59 6.56 -1.19 0.55
C ALA A 59 5.49 -1.39 1.63
N ASN A 60 5.12 -0.33 2.35
CA ASN A 60 4.05 -0.37 3.34
C ASN A 60 2.69 -0.70 2.71
N GLN A 61 2.39 -0.15 1.54
CA GLN A 61 1.16 -0.47 0.80
C GLN A 61 1.09 -1.95 0.42
N ILE A 62 2.18 -2.50 -0.15
CA ILE A 62 2.26 -3.92 -0.51
C ILE A 62 2.05 -4.81 0.72
N MET A 63 2.72 -4.47 1.83
CA MET A 63 2.58 -5.21 3.08
C MET A 63 1.16 -5.15 3.65
N ALA A 64 0.52 -3.98 3.61
CA ALA A 64 -0.86 -3.81 4.06
C ALA A 64 -1.83 -4.64 3.19
N GLN A 65 -1.67 -4.59 1.88
CA GLN A 65 -2.47 -5.35 0.93
C GLN A 65 -2.33 -6.86 1.16
N ALA A 66 -1.09 -7.36 1.28
CA ALA A 66 -0.84 -8.78 1.54
C ALA A 66 -1.46 -9.25 2.87
N ARG A 67 -1.41 -8.42 3.92
CA ARG A 67 -2.06 -8.73 5.21
C ARG A 67 -3.58 -8.78 5.06
N LEU A 68 -4.17 -7.86 4.30
CA LEU A 68 -5.60 -7.84 4.05
C LEU A 68 -6.04 -9.09 3.26
N GLU A 69 -5.34 -9.42 2.19
CA GLU A 69 -5.61 -10.60 1.36
C GLU A 69 -5.51 -11.89 2.18
N LYS A 70 -4.47 -12.02 3.01
CA LYS A 70 -4.33 -13.14 3.95
C LYS A 70 -5.53 -13.23 4.89
N LYS A 71 -5.99 -12.10 5.45
CA LYS A 71 -7.15 -12.08 6.35
C LYS A 71 -8.42 -12.50 5.62
N ILE A 72 -8.64 -12.00 4.39
CA ILE A 72 -9.79 -12.36 3.56
C ILE A 72 -9.77 -13.86 3.24
N ALA A 73 -8.61 -14.40 2.82
CA ALA A 73 -8.46 -15.81 2.51
C ALA A 73 -8.77 -16.68 3.74
N LEU A 74 -8.23 -16.32 4.92
CA LEU A 74 -8.52 -17.03 6.16
C LEU A 74 -10.00 -17.00 6.52
N LEU A 75 -10.67 -15.84 6.39
CA LEU A 75 -12.09 -15.71 6.69
C LEU A 75 -12.95 -16.52 5.72
N ARG A 76 -12.58 -16.61 4.43
CA ARG A 76 -13.25 -17.46 3.45
C ARG A 76 -13.15 -18.94 3.82
N GLU A 77 -11.94 -19.42 4.11
CA GLU A 77 -11.73 -20.81 4.53
C GLU A 77 -12.50 -21.14 5.81
N ARG A 78 -12.52 -20.23 6.80
CA ARG A 78 -13.32 -20.39 8.02
C ARG A 78 -14.80 -20.52 7.71
N ARG A 79 -15.34 -19.65 6.84
CA ARG A 79 -16.74 -19.71 6.43
C ARG A 79 -17.07 -21.02 5.73
N ASP A 80 -16.20 -21.48 4.83
CA ASP A 80 -16.41 -22.72 4.09
C ASP A 80 -16.34 -23.95 5.02
N LEU A 81 -15.46 -23.93 6.03
CA LEU A 81 -15.43 -24.93 7.09
C LEU A 81 -16.73 -24.94 7.89
N LEU A 82 -17.19 -23.76 8.33
CA LEU A 82 -18.44 -23.61 9.07
C LEU A 82 -19.61 -24.17 8.26
N GLU A 83 -19.73 -23.82 6.98
CA GLU A 83 -20.79 -24.31 6.11
C GLU A 83 -20.75 -25.84 5.96
N LYS A 84 -19.57 -26.44 5.79
CA LYS A 84 -19.41 -27.90 5.73
C LYS A 84 -19.85 -28.58 7.02
N VAL A 85 -19.48 -28.03 8.18
CA VAL A 85 -19.87 -28.58 9.50
C VAL A 85 -21.38 -28.44 9.70
N LEU A 86 -21.95 -27.28 9.39
CA LEU A 86 -23.39 -27.01 9.51
C LEU A 86 -24.20 -27.98 8.64
N ARG A 87 -23.83 -28.17 7.37
CA ARG A 87 -24.48 -29.11 6.46
C ARG A 87 -24.41 -30.54 7.00
N LYS A 88 -23.22 -30.99 7.44
CA LYS A 88 -23.04 -32.34 7.99
C LYS A 88 -23.83 -32.55 9.29
N ALA A 89 -23.81 -31.58 10.21
CA ALA A 89 -24.55 -31.66 11.45
C ALA A 89 -26.06 -31.70 11.18
N PHE A 90 -26.54 -30.88 10.24
CA PHE A 90 -27.94 -30.88 9.84
C PHE A 90 -28.32 -32.20 9.13
N ASP A 91 -27.48 -32.74 8.24
CA ASP A 91 -27.70 -34.04 7.58
C ASP A 91 -27.77 -35.20 8.59
N GLN A 92 -26.97 -35.16 9.66
CA GLN A 92 -26.98 -36.16 10.73
C GLN A 92 -28.18 -36.00 11.67
N ALA A 93 -28.56 -34.76 11.98
CA ALA A 93 -29.65 -34.45 12.90
C ALA A 93 -31.04 -34.52 12.25
N ALA A 94 -31.16 -34.24 10.94
CA ALA A 94 -32.41 -34.33 10.19
C ALA A 94 -32.64 -35.79 9.76
N PRO A 95 -33.56 -36.53 10.39
CA PRO A 95 -33.76 -37.91 10.02
C PRO A 95 -34.46 -37.93 8.66
N LYS A 96 -34.01 -38.79 7.75
CA LYS A 96 -34.48 -38.91 6.35
C LYS A 96 -35.97 -39.28 6.18
N GLY A 97 -36.82 -39.07 7.19
CA GLY A 97 -38.24 -39.40 7.18
C GLY A 97 -39.14 -38.60 8.14
N ILE A 98 -38.65 -37.57 8.84
CA ILE A 98 -39.54 -36.75 9.67
C ILE A 98 -40.16 -35.63 8.83
N ARG A 99 -41.47 -35.76 8.56
CA ARG A 99 -42.31 -34.63 8.11
C ARG A 99 -42.51 -33.71 9.31
N LEU A 100 -41.55 -32.85 9.57
CA LEU A 100 -41.73 -31.75 10.49
C LEU A 100 -42.85 -30.86 9.91
N LYS A 101 -43.67 -30.28 10.78
CA LYS A 101 -44.69 -29.31 10.39
C LYS A 101 -44.42 -28.04 11.19
N ARG A 102 -44.41 -26.90 10.51
CA ARG A 102 -44.18 -25.60 11.17
C ARG A 102 -45.52 -25.07 11.68
N GLN A 103 -45.64 -24.88 12.99
CA GLN A 103 -46.82 -24.24 13.57
C GLN A 103 -46.51 -22.75 13.77
N VAL A 104 -47.12 -21.89 12.96
CA VAL A 104 -46.98 -20.44 13.07
C VAL A 104 -48.13 -19.92 13.93
N VAL A 105 -47.80 -19.43 15.12
CA VAL A 105 -48.78 -18.82 16.03
C VAL A 105 -48.95 -17.35 15.66
N ALA A 106 -50.04 -17.03 14.96
CA ALA A 106 -50.42 -15.66 14.64
C ALA A 106 -51.62 -15.21 15.50
N ARG A 107 -51.88 -13.90 15.54
CA ARG A 107 -53.00 -13.29 16.29
C ARG A 107 -54.39 -13.79 15.88
N GLU A 108 -54.49 -14.40 14.70
CA GLU A 108 -55.73 -14.88 14.05
C GLU A 108 -55.90 -16.42 14.14
N GLY A 109 -54.96 -17.15 14.74
CA GLY A 109 -55.00 -18.61 14.88
C GLY A 109 -53.70 -19.30 14.48
N MET A 110 -53.63 -20.62 14.72
CA MET A 110 -52.49 -21.46 14.36
C MET A 110 -52.56 -21.88 12.88
N LYS A 111 -51.53 -21.59 12.10
CA LYS A 111 -51.38 -22.08 10.72
C LYS A 111 -50.25 -23.12 10.66
N GLU A 112 -50.55 -24.29 10.10
CA GLU A 112 -49.54 -25.31 9.78
C GLU A 112 -49.00 -25.06 8.37
N GLU A 113 -47.69 -24.85 8.26
CA GLU A 113 -46.96 -24.76 6.99
C GLU A 113 -46.07 -25.99 6.80
N ASP A 114 -45.86 -26.37 5.54
CA ASP A 114 -44.93 -27.42 5.16
C ASP A 114 -43.50 -27.06 5.55
N PHE A 115 -42.76 -28.08 5.97
CA PHE A 115 -41.38 -27.90 6.43
C PHE A 115 -40.42 -27.68 5.28
N ASP A 116 -39.90 -26.46 5.21
CA ASP A 116 -38.80 -26.09 4.34
C ASP A 116 -37.46 -26.24 5.08
N ARG A 117 -36.66 -27.18 4.58
CA ARG A 117 -35.35 -27.52 5.11
C ARG A 117 -34.34 -26.37 4.96
N GLU A 118 -34.38 -25.66 3.83
CA GLU A 118 -33.42 -24.58 3.56
C GLU A 118 -33.71 -23.38 4.45
N ARG A 119 -34.99 -23.05 4.60
CA ARG A 119 -35.45 -21.95 5.46
C ARG A 119 -35.11 -22.17 6.93
N LEU A 120 -35.28 -23.39 7.47
CA LEU A 120 -34.87 -23.69 8.85
C LEU A 120 -33.36 -23.54 9.03
N LEU A 121 -32.57 -23.98 8.04
CA LEU A 121 -31.12 -23.87 8.10
C LEU A 121 -30.67 -22.40 8.11
N GLU A 122 -31.35 -21.52 7.37
CA GLU A 122 -31.10 -20.07 7.43
C GLU A 122 -31.47 -19.46 8.79
N GLU A 123 -32.62 -19.83 9.37
CA GLU A 123 -33.08 -19.32 10.67
C GLU A 123 -32.16 -19.77 11.83
N LEU A 124 -31.64 -21.01 11.77
CA LEU A 124 -30.76 -21.55 12.81
C LEU A 124 -29.28 -21.24 12.58
N ARG A 125 -28.89 -20.83 11.37
CA ARG A 125 -27.50 -20.52 11.00
C ARG A 125 -26.81 -19.58 11.99
N PRO A 126 -27.39 -18.43 12.41
CA PRO A 126 -26.71 -17.52 13.36
C PRO A 126 -26.46 -18.12 14.74
N ARG A 127 -27.24 -19.14 15.14
CA ARG A 127 -27.05 -19.85 16.41
C ARG A 127 -25.99 -20.94 16.26
N PHE A 128 -26.10 -21.76 15.22
CA PHE A 128 -25.10 -22.80 14.94
C PHE A 128 -23.72 -22.24 14.63
N GLU A 129 -23.63 -21.11 13.92
CA GLU A 129 -22.35 -20.44 13.68
C GLU A 129 -21.67 -20.05 15.00
N ARG A 130 -22.42 -19.54 15.99
CA ARG A 130 -21.88 -19.23 17.32
C ARG A 130 -21.41 -20.49 18.06
N ASP A 131 -22.26 -21.52 18.10
CA ASP A 131 -21.95 -22.77 18.80
C ASP A 131 -20.73 -23.49 18.17
N ILE A 132 -20.60 -23.46 16.83
CA ILE A 132 -19.47 -24.06 16.12
C ILE A 132 -18.19 -23.24 16.33
N VAL A 133 -18.27 -21.91 16.30
CA VAL A 133 -17.14 -21.02 16.62
C VAL A 133 -16.62 -21.28 18.03
N GLU A 134 -17.52 -21.39 19.01
CA GLU A 134 -17.19 -21.68 20.40
C GLU A 134 -16.56 -23.08 20.58
N ALA A 135 -17.15 -24.11 19.96
CA ALA A 135 -16.64 -25.49 20.03
C ALA A 135 -15.28 -25.67 19.35
N LEU A 136 -15.06 -25.00 18.22
CA LEU A 136 -13.81 -25.07 17.46
C LEU A 136 -12.73 -24.09 17.97
N LYS A 137 -13.05 -23.20 18.93
CA LYS A 137 -12.15 -22.18 19.50
C LYS A 137 -11.48 -21.29 18.44
N ILE A 138 -12.20 -20.95 17.37
CA ILE A 138 -11.67 -20.14 16.24
C ILE A 138 -12.17 -18.71 16.29
#